data_AF-A0A9X1YEV5-F1
#
_entry.id   AF-A0A9X1YEV5-F1
#
_cell.length_a   1.000
_cell.length_b   1.000
_cell.length_c   1.000
_cell.angle_alpha   90.00
_cell.angle_beta   90.00
_cell.angle_gamma   90.00
#
_symmetry.space_group_name_H-M   'P 1'
#
loop_
_entity.id
_entity.type
_entity.pdbx_description
1 polymer ?
#
loop_
_entity_poly.entity_id
_entity_poly.type
_entity_poly.pdbx_seq_one_letter_code
_entity_poly.pdbx_strand_id
1 'polypeptide(L)'
;MERRDADGDLPQHEGLEARISRIVSPTLEHMGYELVRAQVQGKDRPTLQIMADRADGSQITVEDCEAISHAVGAVLDVEDPIAGAWTLEVSSAGIDRPLTRTKDWNRFAGHLATAELLVPQEGRRRFRGIVLGADEETARLRLEDGNDIALARGNIRRAKLVLTDALIEATAASRDNETQRN
;
A
#
# COMPACT_ATOMS: atom_id res chain seq x y z
N MET A 1 -15.78 26.07 -2.21
CA MET A 1 -15.94 24.62 -2.39
C MET A 1 -14.59 24.11 -2.87
N GLU A 2 -13.64 24.04 -1.95
CA GLU A 2 -12.26 23.63 -2.25
C GLU A 2 -12.22 22.11 -2.37
N ARG A 3 -11.75 21.62 -3.52
CA ARG A 3 -11.42 20.21 -3.70
C ARG A 3 -10.21 19.94 -2.81
N ARG A 4 -10.41 19.33 -1.64
CA ARG A 4 -9.32 18.86 -0.79
C ARG A 4 -8.73 17.59 -1.41
N ASP A 5 -7.52 17.73 -1.94
CA ASP A 5 -6.39 16.79 -1.81
C ASP A 5 -6.73 15.29 -1.77
N ALA A 6 -7.35 14.76 -2.83
CA ALA A 6 -7.58 13.32 -3.00
C ALA A 6 -6.38 12.58 -3.63
N ASP A 7 -5.35 13.31 -4.11
CA ASP A 7 -4.25 12.72 -4.89
C ASP A 7 -3.22 11.97 -4.02
N GLY A 8 -3.07 12.38 -2.75
CA GLY A 8 -2.15 11.73 -1.80
C GLY A 8 -2.65 10.41 -1.21
N ASP A 9 -3.92 10.05 -1.45
CA ASP A 9 -4.56 8.89 -0.85
C ASP A 9 -4.61 7.64 -1.72
N LEU A 10 -4.20 7.78 -2.99
CA LEU A 10 -4.07 6.66 -3.90
C LEU A 10 -2.62 6.15 -3.93
N PRO A 11 -2.42 4.84 -4.09
CA PRO A 11 -1.09 4.29 -4.29
C PRO A 11 -0.44 4.86 -5.55
N GLN A 12 0.82 5.30 -5.45
CA GLN A 12 1.57 5.85 -6.58
C GLN A 12 1.94 4.72 -7.56
N HIS A 13 1.26 4.66 -8.70
CA HIS A 13 1.47 3.71 -9.79
C HIS A 13 1.62 4.43 -11.14
N GLU A 14 2.24 3.77 -12.12
CA GLU A 14 2.31 4.25 -13.51
C GLU A 14 1.57 3.30 -14.46
N GLY A 15 1.11 3.80 -15.61
CA GLY A 15 0.54 2.98 -16.69
C GLY A 15 -0.76 2.24 -16.31
N LEU A 16 -0.79 0.93 -16.58
CA LEU A 16 -1.98 0.08 -16.39
C LEU A 16 -2.41 0.01 -14.92
N GLU A 17 -1.48 -0.12 -13.99
CA GLU A 17 -1.75 -0.20 -12.54
C GLU A 17 -2.40 1.10 -12.04
N ALA A 18 -1.98 2.25 -12.57
CA ALA A 18 -2.58 3.55 -12.27
C ALA A 18 -4.01 3.67 -12.82
N ARG A 19 -4.29 3.07 -13.98
CA ARG A 19 -5.65 3.01 -14.55
C ARG A 19 -6.54 2.12 -13.69
N ILE A 20 -6.06 0.92 -13.33
CA ILE A 20 -6.80 -0.03 -12.47
C ILE A 20 -7.11 0.61 -11.12
N SER A 21 -6.11 1.24 -10.48
CA SER A 21 -6.30 1.91 -9.19
C SER A 21 -7.45 2.92 -9.24
N ARG A 22 -7.49 3.78 -10.26
CA ARG A 22 -8.57 4.77 -10.46
C ARG A 22 -9.94 4.14 -10.69
N ILE A 23 -10.00 2.97 -11.32
CA ILE A 23 -11.25 2.24 -11.57
C ILE A 23 -11.79 1.64 -10.27
N VAL A 24 -10.93 1.01 -9.47
CA VAL A 24 -11.38 0.20 -8.32
C VAL A 24 -11.51 0.99 -7.03
N SER A 25 -10.74 2.07 -6.84
CA SER A 25 -10.75 2.84 -5.59
C SER A 25 -12.13 3.36 -5.18
N PRO A 26 -12.97 3.95 -6.07
CA PRO A 26 -14.29 4.45 -5.66
C PRO A 26 -15.20 3.35 -5.10
N THR A 27 -15.12 2.15 -5.66
CA THR A 27 -15.89 0.99 -5.20
C THR A 27 -15.40 0.51 -3.84
N LEU A 28 -14.08 0.42 -3.65
CA LEU A 28 -13.48 0.06 -2.36
C LEU A 28 -13.86 1.07 -1.27
N GLU A 29 -13.74 2.37 -1.56
CA GLU A 29 -14.08 3.46 -0.65
C GLU A 29 -15.55 3.40 -0.23
N HIS A 30 -16.47 3.16 -1.18
CA HIS A 30 -17.89 3.00 -0.88
C HIS A 30 -18.19 1.82 0.05
N MET A 31 -17.38 0.77 -0.02
CA MET A 31 -17.48 -0.42 0.82
C MET A 31 -16.76 -0.28 2.17
N GLY A 32 -16.11 0.86 2.43
CA GLY A 32 -15.35 1.10 3.66
C GLY A 32 -13.91 0.54 3.63
N TYR A 33 -13.40 0.24 2.44
CA TYR A 33 -12.04 -0.22 2.22
C TYR A 33 -11.19 0.85 1.55
N GLU A 34 -9.88 0.68 1.63
CA GLU A 34 -8.92 1.51 0.93
C GLU A 34 -8.00 0.65 0.10
N LEU A 35 -7.68 1.12 -1.11
CA LEU A 35 -6.66 0.50 -1.93
C LEU A 35 -5.27 0.82 -1.37
N VAL A 36 -4.53 -0.22 -1.00
CA VAL A 36 -3.13 -0.10 -0.54
C VAL A 36 -2.18 -0.25 -1.72
N ARG A 37 -2.48 -1.17 -2.64
CA ARG A 37 -1.66 -1.43 -3.83
C ARG A 37 -2.46 -2.16 -4.91
N ALA A 38 -2.25 -1.80 -6.17
CA ALA A 38 -2.64 -2.60 -7.33
C ALA A 38 -1.38 -3.00 -8.10
N GLN A 39 -1.19 -4.29 -8.40
CA GLN A 39 -0.04 -4.74 -9.17
C GLN A 39 -0.43 -5.78 -10.23
N VAL A 40 0.09 -5.63 -11.45
CA VAL A 40 -0.08 -6.64 -12.51
C VAL A 40 1.22 -7.43 -12.66
N GLN A 41 1.14 -8.75 -12.57
CA GLN A 41 2.30 -9.65 -12.67
C GLN A 41 2.06 -10.74 -13.72
N GLY A 42 3.13 -11.21 -14.38
CA GLY A 42 3.05 -12.23 -15.44
C GLY A 42 2.85 -11.62 -16.84
N LYS A 43 3.07 -12.45 -17.87
CA LYS A 43 2.96 -12.05 -19.29
C LYS A 43 1.77 -12.70 -20.00
N ASP A 44 1.74 -14.03 -20.07
CA ASP A 44 0.75 -14.75 -20.90
C ASP A 44 -0.62 -14.91 -20.24
N ARG A 45 -0.64 -15.03 -18.91
CA ARG A 45 -1.84 -14.99 -18.06
C ARG A 45 -1.53 -14.10 -16.86
N PRO A 46 -1.76 -12.79 -16.96
CA PRO A 46 -1.41 -11.89 -15.89
C PRO A 46 -2.28 -12.13 -14.66
N THR A 47 -1.70 -11.93 -13.48
CA THR A 47 -2.41 -11.88 -12.20
C THR A 47 -2.47 -10.42 -11.77
N LEU A 48 -3.68 -9.91 -11.57
CA LEU A 48 -3.92 -8.64 -10.90
C LEU A 48 -4.01 -8.88 -9.40
N GLN A 49 -3.05 -8.35 -8.66
CA GLN A 49 -3.03 -8.35 -7.21
C GLN A 49 -3.58 -7.04 -6.66
N ILE A 50 -4.68 -7.12 -5.93
CA ILE A 50 -5.25 -6.03 -5.15
C ILE A 50 -4.94 -6.27 -3.69
N MET A 51 -4.30 -5.28 -3.07
CA MET A 51 -4.06 -5.23 -1.64
C MET A 51 -4.92 -4.12 -1.06
N ALA A 52 -5.73 -4.44 -0.06
CA ALA A 52 -6.65 -3.50 0.56
C ALA A 52 -6.58 -3.57 2.09
N ASP A 53 -7.08 -2.51 2.73
CA ASP A 53 -7.35 -2.45 4.17
C ASP A 53 -8.72 -1.86 4.42
N ARG A 54 -9.21 -1.96 5.65
CA ARG A 54 -10.35 -1.18 6.10
C ARG A 54 -9.94 0.27 6.34
N ALA A 55 -10.79 1.21 5.93
CA ALA A 55 -10.54 2.64 6.08
C ALA A 55 -10.51 3.08 7.55
N ASP A 56 -11.23 2.38 8.42
CA ASP A 56 -11.20 2.60 9.87
C ASP A 56 -9.94 2.02 10.54
N GLY A 57 -9.07 1.36 9.77
CA GLY A 57 -7.83 0.75 10.24
C GLY A 57 -8.00 -0.57 10.99
N SER A 58 -9.22 -1.11 11.06
CA SER A 58 -9.48 -2.45 11.60
C SER A 58 -9.00 -3.55 10.65
N GLN A 59 -8.98 -4.79 11.15
CA GLN A 59 -8.41 -5.91 10.42
C GLN A 59 -9.34 -6.38 9.29
N ILE A 60 -8.76 -6.60 8.11
CA ILE A 60 -9.43 -7.30 7.01
C ILE A 60 -9.61 -8.78 7.38
N THR A 61 -10.83 -9.29 7.24
CA THR A 61 -11.14 -10.74 7.36
C THR A 61 -11.06 -11.45 6.00
N VAL A 62 -11.29 -12.76 5.99
CA VAL A 62 -11.36 -13.52 4.72
C VAL A 62 -12.62 -13.15 3.94
N GLU A 63 -13.73 -12.91 4.63
CA GLU A 63 -15.00 -12.47 4.07
C GLU A 63 -14.88 -11.08 3.43
N ASP A 64 -14.08 -10.19 4.03
CA ASP A 64 -13.78 -8.88 3.43
C ASP A 64 -13.03 -9.05 2.09
N CYS A 65 -12.02 -9.92 2.03
CA CYS A 65 -11.30 -10.21 0.79
C CYS A 65 -12.22 -10.81 -0.28
N GLU A 66 -13.14 -11.69 0.10
CA GLU A 66 -14.14 -12.25 -0.81
C GLU A 66 -15.09 -11.17 -1.34
N ALA A 67 -15.62 -10.31 -0.46
CA ALA A 67 -16.48 -9.20 -0.84
C ALA A 67 -15.78 -8.23 -1.80
N ILE A 68 -14.52 -7.88 -1.52
CA ILE A 68 -13.69 -7.05 -2.39
C ILE A 68 -13.48 -7.74 -3.74
N SER A 69 -13.14 -9.03 -3.75
CA SER A 69 -12.91 -9.79 -4.98
C SER A 69 -14.13 -9.77 -5.90
N HIS A 70 -15.32 -10.00 -5.35
CA HIS A 70 -16.57 -9.95 -6.12
C HIS A 70 -16.86 -8.55 -6.67
N ALA A 71 -16.76 -7.51 -5.84
CA ALA A 71 -17.07 -6.15 -6.27
C ALA A 71 -16.08 -5.62 -7.30
N VAL A 72 -14.77 -5.82 -7.06
CA VAL A 72 -13.71 -5.41 -7.98
C VAL A 72 -13.78 -6.20 -9.28
N GLY A 73 -14.02 -7.51 -9.22
CA GLY A 73 -14.20 -8.34 -10.41
C GLY A 73 -15.32 -7.80 -11.31
N ALA A 74 -16.49 -7.53 -10.74
CA ALA A 74 -17.64 -7.00 -11.49
C ALA A 74 -17.35 -5.64 -12.16
N VAL A 75 -16.61 -4.75 -11.48
CA VAL A 75 -16.22 -3.45 -12.04
C VAL A 75 -15.21 -3.64 -13.18
N LEU A 76 -14.23 -4.52 -13.02
CA LEU A 76 -13.21 -4.79 -14.03
C LEU A 76 -13.76 -5.51 -15.25
N ASP A 77 -14.82 -6.33 -15.10
CA ASP A 77 -15.53 -6.96 -16.22
C ASP A 77 -16.23 -5.92 -17.10
N VAL A 78 -16.67 -4.79 -16.52
CA VAL A 78 -17.34 -3.70 -17.27
C VAL A 78 -16.32 -2.77 -17.91
N GLU A 79 -15.29 -2.36 -17.16
CA GLU A 79 -14.28 -1.39 -17.63
C GLU A 79 -13.19 -2.02 -18.52
N ASP A 80 -13.06 -3.36 -18.46
CA ASP A 80 -12.15 -4.24 -19.20
C ASP A 80 -10.74 -3.64 -19.46
N PRO A 81 -9.98 -3.28 -18.41
CA PRO A 81 -8.69 -2.62 -18.60
C PRO A 81 -7.55 -3.59 -18.97
N ILE A 82 -7.72 -4.90 -18.79
CA ILE A 82 -6.69 -5.93 -19.00
C ILE A 82 -7.12 -6.84 -20.15
N ALA A 83 -6.38 -6.82 -21.26
CA ALA A 83 -6.69 -7.66 -22.40
C ALA A 83 -6.40 -9.14 -22.13
N GLY A 84 -7.30 -10.01 -22.57
CA GLY A 84 -7.13 -11.47 -22.53
C GLY A 84 -7.49 -12.10 -21.19
N ALA A 85 -7.08 -13.35 -20.98
CA ALA A 85 -7.39 -14.08 -19.75
C ALA A 85 -6.43 -13.68 -18.62
N TRP A 86 -6.97 -13.34 -17.46
CA TRP A 86 -6.21 -12.92 -16.28
C TRP A 86 -6.87 -13.48 -15.00
N THR A 87 -6.15 -13.40 -13.87
CA THR A 87 -6.63 -13.84 -12.56
C THR A 87 -6.63 -12.68 -11.56
N LEU A 88 -7.69 -12.55 -10.76
CA LEU A 88 -7.75 -11.61 -9.63
C LEU A 88 -7.28 -12.30 -8.34
N GLU A 89 -6.36 -11.65 -7.63
CA GLU A 89 -5.97 -12.01 -6.26
C GLU A 89 -6.21 -10.82 -5.34
N VAL A 90 -6.94 -11.06 -4.24
CA VAL A 90 -7.22 -10.06 -3.20
C VAL A 90 -6.57 -10.48 -1.90
N SER A 91 -5.89 -9.54 -1.25
CA SER A 91 -5.22 -9.77 0.03
C SER A 91 -5.28 -8.54 0.91
N SER A 92 -5.10 -8.74 2.21
CA SER A 92 -4.82 -7.65 3.14
C SER A 92 -3.35 -7.24 3.09
N ALA A 93 -3.04 -6.01 3.50
CA ALA A 93 -1.65 -5.55 3.58
C ALA A 93 -0.83 -6.27 4.66
N GLY A 94 -1.50 -6.73 5.73
CA GLY A 94 -0.88 -7.50 6.81
C GLY A 94 0.38 -6.82 7.35
N ILE A 95 1.43 -7.64 7.58
CA ILE A 95 2.72 -7.20 8.13
C ILE A 95 3.75 -6.85 7.04
N ASP A 96 3.64 -7.39 5.82
CA ASP A 96 4.47 -6.99 4.66
C ASP A 96 3.91 -5.73 3.99
N ARG A 97 3.58 -4.72 4.81
CA ARG A 97 2.86 -3.54 4.38
C ARG A 97 3.73 -2.65 3.50
N PRO A 98 3.31 -2.36 2.26
CA PRO A 98 4.02 -1.42 1.41
C PRO A 98 3.73 0.02 1.86
N LEU A 99 4.72 0.89 1.74
CA LEU A 99 4.60 2.32 2.06
C LEU A 99 4.36 3.10 0.77
N THR A 100 3.11 3.04 0.27
CA THR A 100 2.73 3.60 -1.02
C THR A 100 2.18 5.02 -0.89
N ARG A 101 1.33 5.30 0.10
CA ARG A 101 0.64 6.60 0.30
C ARG A 101 1.29 7.41 1.40
N THR A 102 1.12 8.73 1.38
CA THR A 102 1.69 9.64 2.40
C THR A 102 1.24 9.25 3.81
N LYS A 103 -0.03 8.87 3.98
CA LYS A 103 -0.55 8.38 5.27
C LYS A 103 0.09 7.09 5.75
N ASP A 104 0.53 6.21 4.84
CA ASP A 104 1.23 4.97 5.24
C ASP A 104 2.59 5.34 5.88
N TRP A 105 3.34 6.24 5.27
CA TRP A 105 4.60 6.73 5.85
C TRP A 105 4.40 7.39 7.21
N ASN A 106 3.36 8.21 7.35
CA ASN A 106 3.09 8.93 8.60
C ASN A 106 2.56 8.00 9.70
N ARG A 107 1.68 7.05 9.37
CA ARG A 107 1.14 6.07 10.31
C ARG A 107 2.22 5.17 10.92
N PHE A 108 3.25 4.83 10.14
CA PHE A 108 4.32 3.93 10.56
C PHE A 108 5.65 4.62 10.87
N ALA A 109 5.61 5.93 11.15
CA ALA A 109 6.78 6.63 11.68
C ALA A 109 7.28 5.96 12.98
N GLY A 110 8.59 5.77 13.09
CA GLY A 110 9.24 5.03 14.16
C GLY A 110 9.52 3.55 13.85
N HIS A 111 8.94 2.99 12.77
CA HIS A 111 9.22 1.61 12.37
C HIS A 111 10.30 1.51 11.30
N LEU A 112 10.95 0.34 11.25
CA LEU A 112 12.00 0.05 10.27
C LEU A 112 11.38 -0.26 8.90
N ALA A 113 11.91 0.36 7.86
CA ALA A 113 11.50 0.15 6.48
C ALA A 113 12.69 -0.05 5.54
N THR A 114 12.40 -0.59 4.36
CA THR A 114 13.30 -0.59 3.20
C THR A 114 12.68 0.18 2.05
N ALA A 115 13.49 0.95 1.34
CA ALA A 115 13.10 1.66 0.13
C ALA A 115 14.08 1.35 -1.00
N GLU A 116 13.55 1.07 -2.20
CA GLU A 116 14.28 0.88 -3.44
C GLU A 116 13.92 2.02 -4.40
N LEU A 117 14.94 2.68 -4.96
CA LEU A 117 14.79 3.79 -5.89
C LEU A 117 14.89 3.35 -7.36
N LEU A 118 14.28 4.13 -8.25
CA LEU A 118 14.43 4.01 -9.70
C LEU A 118 15.84 4.45 -10.14
N VAL A 119 16.23 5.64 -9.71
CA VAL A 119 17.55 6.25 -9.96
C VAL A 119 18.37 6.24 -8.67
N PRO A 120 19.66 5.83 -8.72
CA PRO A 120 20.52 5.86 -7.54
C PRO A 120 20.61 7.26 -6.92
N GLN A 121 20.59 7.31 -5.60
CA GLN A 121 20.91 8.48 -4.80
C GLN A 121 22.13 8.14 -3.95
N GLU A 122 23.14 9.01 -3.93
CA GLU A 122 24.40 8.76 -3.22
C GLU A 122 25.07 7.42 -3.63
N GLY A 123 24.99 7.05 -4.92
CA GLY A 123 25.61 5.84 -5.45
C GLY A 123 24.92 4.53 -5.11
N ARG A 124 23.80 4.54 -4.39
CA ARG A 124 23.00 3.34 -4.06
C ARG A 124 21.53 3.50 -4.39
N ARG A 125 20.85 2.38 -4.62
CA ARG A 125 19.40 2.33 -4.89
C ARG A 125 18.57 1.83 -3.72
N ARG A 126 19.20 1.20 -2.73
CA ARG A 126 18.51 0.56 -1.61
C ARG A 126 18.88 1.23 -0.31
N PHE A 127 17.85 1.60 0.43
CA PHE A 127 17.94 2.25 1.72
C PHE A 127 17.18 1.42 2.74
N ARG A 128 17.70 1.38 3.97
CA ARG A 128 17.09 0.74 5.13
C ARG A 128 17.22 1.71 6.29
N GLY A 129 16.13 1.97 6.99
CA GLY A 129 16.11 2.96 8.05
C GLY A 129 14.76 3.10 8.72
N ILE A 130 14.72 3.85 9.82
CA ILE A 130 13.51 4.16 10.57
C ILE A 130 12.72 5.21 9.81
N VAL A 131 11.42 4.97 9.62
CA VAL A 131 10.51 5.92 8.97
C VAL A 131 10.34 7.15 9.84
N LEU A 132 10.54 8.33 9.26
CA LEU A 132 10.30 9.62 9.93
C LEU A 132 9.00 10.29 9.48
N GLY A 133 8.34 9.73 8.45
CA GLY A 133 7.14 10.27 7.81
C GLY A 133 7.40 10.69 6.35
N ALA A 134 6.37 11.23 5.72
CA ALA A 134 6.43 11.78 4.37
C ALA A 134 5.44 12.93 4.17
N ASP A 135 5.75 13.75 3.16
CA ASP A 135 4.84 14.67 2.50
C ASP A 135 4.58 14.21 1.05
N GLU A 136 3.94 15.05 0.23
CA GLU A 136 3.60 14.73 -1.16
C GLU A 136 4.84 14.52 -2.05
N GLU A 137 5.94 15.21 -1.75
CA GLU A 137 7.15 15.22 -2.59
C GLU A 137 8.24 14.32 -2.05
N THR A 138 8.33 14.15 -0.73
CA THR A 138 9.49 13.57 -0.05
C THR A 138 9.10 12.60 1.07
N ALA A 139 9.71 11.42 1.07
CA ALA A 139 9.71 10.50 2.21
C ALA A 139 11.04 10.57 2.96
N ARG A 140 11.01 10.45 4.29
CA ARG A 140 12.22 10.58 5.13
C ARG A 140 12.51 9.29 5.90
N LEU A 141 13.78 8.90 5.90
CA LEU A 141 14.30 7.77 6.68
C LEU A 141 15.48 8.20 7.55
N ARG A 142 15.56 7.68 8.77
CA ARG A 142 16.78 7.70 9.59
C ARG A 142 17.57 6.41 9.36
N LEU A 143 18.77 6.54 8.81
CA LEU A 143 19.65 5.43 8.49
C LEU A 143 20.35 4.87 9.73
N GLU A 144 20.95 3.67 9.60
CA GLU A 144 21.64 2.98 10.70
C GLU A 144 22.86 3.74 11.24
N ASP A 145 23.45 4.62 10.43
CA ASP A 145 24.55 5.51 10.83
C ASP A 145 24.07 6.77 11.58
N GLY A 146 22.76 6.91 11.78
CA GLY A 146 22.12 8.04 12.46
C GLY A 146 21.80 9.22 11.55
N ASN A 147 22.19 9.20 10.27
CA ASN A 147 21.89 10.27 9.32
C ASN A 147 20.46 10.18 8.81
N ASP A 148 19.83 11.33 8.58
CA ASP A 148 18.52 11.41 7.94
C ASP A 148 18.68 11.58 6.43
N ILE A 149 17.87 10.86 5.66
CA ILE A 149 17.84 10.97 4.21
C ILE A 149 16.42 11.28 3.72
N ALA A 150 16.36 12.22 2.78
CA ALA A 150 15.16 12.57 2.03
C ALA A 150 15.15 11.84 0.69
N LEU A 151 14.09 11.09 0.42
CA LEU A 151 13.88 10.33 -0.82
C LEU A 151 12.71 10.95 -1.57
N ALA A 152 12.92 11.38 -2.81
CA ALA A 152 11.86 11.91 -3.66
C ALA A 152 10.81 10.82 -3.92
N ARG A 153 9.52 11.11 -3.67
CA ARG A 153 8.41 10.16 -3.76
C ARG A 153 8.32 9.52 -5.16
N GLY A 154 8.40 10.34 -6.21
CA GLY A 154 8.43 9.87 -7.59
C GLY A 154 9.66 9.05 -7.98
N ASN A 155 10.73 9.06 -7.18
CA ASN A 155 11.91 8.21 -7.42
C ASN A 155 11.84 6.88 -6.64
N ILE A 156 10.87 6.69 -5.74
CA ILE A 156 10.71 5.45 -4.97
C ILE A 156 10.01 4.41 -5.84
N ARG A 157 10.76 3.39 -6.26
CA ARG A 157 10.23 2.24 -6.99
C ARG A 157 9.36 1.35 -6.10
N ARG A 158 9.81 1.11 -4.87
CA ARG A 158 9.12 0.26 -3.89
C ARG A 158 9.61 0.60 -2.50
N ALA A 159 8.69 0.70 -1.55
CA ALA A 159 9.02 0.80 -0.13
C ALA A 159 8.10 -0.12 0.68
N LYS A 160 8.63 -0.72 1.74
CA LYS A 160 7.87 -1.59 2.63
C LYS A 160 8.46 -1.65 4.04
N LEU A 161 7.61 -1.94 5.01
CA LEU A 161 8.04 -2.20 6.37
C LEU A 161 8.88 -3.47 6.46
N VAL A 162 9.81 -3.48 7.41
CA VAL A 162 10.58 -4.66 7.78
C VAL A 162 9.89 -5.30 8.97
N LEU A 163 9.61 -6.60 8.84
CA LEU A 163 9.12 -7.41 9.95
C LEU A 163 10.15 -7.37 11.09
N THR A 164 9.75 -6.74 12.20
CA THR A 164 10.54 -6.61 13.44
C THR A 164 9.62 -6.91 14.61
N ASP A 165 10.18 -7.31 15.76
CA ASP A 165 9.38 -7.60 16.95
C ASP A 165 8.52 -6.41 17.36
N ALA A 166 9.08 -5.20 17.33
CA ALA A 166 8.34 -3.95 17.58
C ALA A 166 7.17 -3.73 16.60
N LEU A 167 7.30 -4.14 15.33
CA LEU A 167 6.21 -4.07 14.36
C LEU A 167 5.16 -5.17 14.62
N ILE A 168 5.61 -6.37 15.01
CA ILE A 168 4.70 -7.46 15.39
C ILE A 168 3.88 -7.03 16.60
N GLU A 169 4.49 -6.48 17.64
CA GLU A 169 3.81 -5.97 18.82
C GLU A 169 2.84 -4.83 18.49
N ALA A 170 3.26 -3.85 17.69
CA ALA A 170 2.39 -2.74 17.29
C ALA A 170 1.18 -3.19 16.45
N THR A 171 1.34 -4.26 15.66
CA THR A 171 0.24 -4.84 14.87
C THR A 171 -0.54 -5.92 15.61
N ALA A 172 0.04 -6.52 16.67
CA ALA A 172 -0.58 -7.50 17.56
C ALA A 172 -1.33 -6.86 18.73
N ALA A 173 -0.98 -5.65 19.16
CA ALA A 173 -1.80 -4.88 20.10
C ALA A 173 -3.20 -4.57 19.51
N SER A 174 -3.33 -4.59 18.18
CA SER A 174 -4.63 -4.59 17.49
C SER A 174 -5.31 -5.97 17.42
N ARG A 175 -4.61 -7.07 17.76
CA ARG A 175 -5.15 -8.45 17.83
C ARG A 175 -5.76 -8.80 19.19
N ASP A 176 -5.30 -8.18 20.29
CA ASP A 176 -5.61 -8.65 21.64
C ASP A 176 -6.77 -7.91 22.36
N ASN A 177 -7.31 -6.83 21.80
CA ASN A 177 -8.33 -6.04 22.51
C ASN A 177 -9.76 -6.63 22.47
N GLU A 178 -9.97 -7.78 21.81
CA GLU A 178 -11.29 -8.41 21.66
C GLU A 178 -11.43 -9.79 22.33
N THR A 179 -10.33 -10.42 22.78
CA THR A 179 -10.40 -11.74 23.44
C THR A 179 -10.73 -11.65 24.95
N GLN A 180 -10.87 -10.45 25.52
CA GLN A 180 -11.14 -10.25 26.96
C GLN A 180 -12.48 -9.57 27.29
N ARG A 181 -13.41 -9.47 26.33
CA ARG A 181 -14.78 -9.00 26.56
C ARG A 181 -15.80 -9.98 25.98
N ASN A 182 -15.93 -11.15 26.60
CA ASN A 182 -17.16 -11.96 26.60
C ASN A 182 -17.23 -12.75 27.90
#